data_AF-A0A521EK84-F1
#
_entry.id   AF-A0A521EK84-F1
#
_cell.length_a   1.000
_cell.length_b   1.000
_cell.length_c   1.000
_cell.angle_alpha   90.00
_cell.angle_beta   90.00
_cell.angle_gamma   90.00
#
_symmetry.space_group_name_H-M   'P 1'
#
loop_
_entity.id
_entity.type
_entity.pdbx_description
1 polymer ?
#
loop_
_entity_poly.entity_id
_entity_poly.type
_entity_poly.pdbx_seq_one_letter_code
_entity_poly.pdbx_strand_id
1 'polypeptide(L)'
;MGYLIDTCCISELVKKKPSAQVLKWFEEHEELSMYLSVITFVELRKGIEKLPDSKKKQKLNNWVQEDLSFGFKNRVLAIGMKVVNKRGRLFLPLML
;
A
#
# COMPACT_ATOMS: atom_id res chain seq x y z
N MET A 1 -14.61 4.56 -11.85
CA MET A 1 -13.52 3.55 -11.97
C MET A 1 -12.88 3.41 -10.60
N GLY A 2 -12.39 2.22 -10.21
CA GLY A 2 -11.67 2.05 -8.93
C GLY A 2 -10.18 1.79 -9.15
N TYR A 3 -9.33 2.30 -8.27
CA TYR A 3 -7.86 2.18 -8.37
C TYR A 3 -7.31 1.37 -7.20
N LEU A 4 -6.54 0.31 -7.49
CA LEU A 4 -5.77 -0.40 -6.48
C LEU A 4 -4.37 0.23 -6.43
N ILE A 5 -4.07 0.91 -5.34
CA ILE A 5 -2.83 1.66 -5.18
C ILE A 5 -1.71 0.72 -4.72
N ASP A 6 -0.59 0.74 -5.45
CA ASP A 6 0.58 -0.04 -5.10
C ASP A 6 1.40 0.61 -3.97
N THR A 7 2.22 -0.19 -3.30
CA THR A 7 3.08 0.24 -2.20
C THR A 7 4.04 1.35 -2.62
N CYS A 8 4.57 1.32 -3.84
CA CYS A 8 5.47 2.36 -4.32
C CYS A 8 4.79 3.73 -4.35
N CYS A 9 3.57 3.82 -4.89
CA CYS A 9 2.80 5.05 -5.00
C CYS A 9 2.36 5.58 -3.63
N ILE A 10 1.77 4.74 -2.78
CA ILE A 10 1.30 5.20 -1.47
C ILE A 10 2.45 5.64 -0.55
N SER A 11 3.64 5.05 -0.72
CA SER A 11 4.83 5.45 0.03
C SER A 11 5.32 6.86 -0.31
N GLU A 12 4.98 7.41 -1.48
CA GLU A 12 5.34 8.78 -1.86
C GLU A 12 4.75 9.82 -0.90
N LEU A 13 3.54 9.59 -0.38
CA LEU A 13 2.84 10.54 0.50
C LEU A 13 3.60 10.89 1.79
N VAL A 14 4.58 10.06 2.18
CA VAL A 14 5.39 10.25 3.40
C VAL A 14 6.89 10.43 3.12
N LYS A 15 7.31 10.44 1.86
CA LYS A 15 8.70 10.70 1.50
C LYS A 15 9.03 12.16 1.75
N LYS A 16 10.29 12.43 2.15
CA LYS A 16 10.80 13.81 2.29
C LYS A 16 10.85 14.57 0.96
N LYS A 17 11.06 13.85 -0.14
CA LYS A 17 11.12 14.38 -1.51
C LYS A 17 10.25 13.46 -2.39
N PRO A 18 8.93 13.67 -2.39
CA PRO A 18 8.02 12.86 -3.17
C PRO A 18 8.09 13.20 -4.66
N SER A 19 7.66 12.26 -5.51
CA SER A 19 7.43 12.53 -6.93
C SER A 19 6.20 13.44 -7.10
N ALA A 20 6.41 14.62 -7.69
CA ALA A 20 5.34 15.58 -7.95
C ALA A 20 4.24 15.00 -8.86
N GLN A 21 4.60 14.12 -9.80
CA GLN A 21 3.63 13.47 -10.68
C GLN A 21 2.72 12.51 -9.92
N VAL A 22 3.25 11.80 -8.93
CA VAL A 22 2.46 10.89 -8.10
C VAL A 22 1.50 11.69 -7.22
N LEU A 23 1.97 12.77 -6.57
CA LEU A 23 1.11 13.64 -5.78
C LEU A 23 -0.02 14.23 -6.59
N LYS A 24 0.30 14.79 -7.77
CA LYS A 24 -0.70 15.33 -8.69
C LYS A 24 -1.74 14.28 -9.09
N TRP A 25 -1.32 13.04 -9.35
CA TRP A 25 -2.24 11.96 -9.64
C TRP A 25 -3.20 11.68 -8.47
N PHE A 26 -2.72 11.70 -7.23
CA PHE A 26 -3.59 11.57 -6.05
C PHE A 26 -4.58 12.74 -5.91
N GLU A 27 -4.16 13.96 -6.23
CA GLU A 27 -5.01 15.16 -6.17
C GLU A 27 -6.10 15.18 -7.26
N GLU A 28 -5.82 14.62 -8.43
CA GLU A 28 -6.74 14.60 -9.58
C GLU A 28 -7.82 13.52 -9.48
N HIS A 29 -7.71 12.57 -8.54
CA HIS A 29 -8.60 11.43 -8.42
C HIS A 29 -9.36 11.45 -7.09
N GLU A 30 -10.63 11.05 -7.13
CA GLU A 30 -11.46 10.98 -5.94
C GLU A 30 -10.90 9.97 -4.94
N GLU A 31 -10.67 10.41 -3.70
CA GLU A 31 -10.06 9.56 -2.67
C GLU A 31 -10.84 8.26 -2.48
N LEU A 32 -12.18 8.31 -2.43
CA LEU A 32 -13.05 7.15 -2.22
C LEU A 32 -13.00 6.11 -3.34
N SER A 33 -12.46 6.47 -4.51
CA SER A 33 -12.23 5.54 -5.62
C SER A 33 -10.95 4.71 -5.47
N MET A 34 -10.11 5.02 -4.48
CA MET A 34 -8.83 4.36 -4.24
C MET A 34 -8.95 3.24 -3.21
N TYR A 35 -8.19 2.17 -3.42
CA TYR A 35 -8.18 0.98 -2.58
C TYR A 35 -6.74 0.56 -2.31
N LEU A 36 -6.53 -0.11 -1.18
CA LEU A 36 -5.25 -0.75 -0.86
C LEU A 36 -5.43 -2.26 -0.71
N SER A 37 -4.39 -3.02 -1.02
CA SER A 37 -4.35 -4.44 -0.68
C SER A 37 -3.85 -4.61 0.75
N VAL A 38 -4.32 -5.64 1.46
CA VAL A 38 -3.68 -6.07 2.72
C VAL A 38 -2.18 -6.35 2.56
N ILE A 39 -1.73 -6.72 1.35
CA ILE A 39 -0.29 -6.92 1.05
C ILE A 39 0.50 -5.62 1.12
N THR A 40 -0.10 -4.49 0.72
CA THR A 40 0.56 -3.19 0.81
C THR A 40 0.97 -2.88 2.25
N PHE A 41 0.12 -3.21 3.22
CA PHE A 41 0.44 -3.06 4.64
C PHE A 41 1.57 -4.00 5.08
N VAL A 42 1.62 -5.24 4.57
CA VAL A 42 2.73 -6.18 4.85
C VAL A 42 4.05 -5.62 4.34
N GLU A 43 4.07 -5.09 3.11
CA GLU A 43 5.27 -4.52 2.50
C GLU A 43 5.75 -3.25 3.23
N LEU A 44 4.82 -2.36 3.58
CA LEU A 44 5.14 -1.15 4.36
C LEU A 44 5.74 -1.53 5.73
N ARG A 45 5.12 -2.45 6.47
CA ARG A 45 5.63 -2.91 7.77
C ARG A 45 7.00 -3.56 7.63
N LYS A 46 7.19 -4.43 6.63
CA LYS A 46 8.50 -5.04 6.33
C LYS A 46 9.56 -3.98 6.02
N GLY A 47 9.19 -2.91 5.31
CA GLY A 47 10.08 -1.78 5.02
C GLY A 47 10.46 -0.99 6.29
N ILE A 48 9.48 -0.76 7.18
CA ILE A 48 9.69 -0.03 8.43
C ILE A 48 10.55 -0.83 9.41
N GLU A 49 10.34 -2.14 9.53
CA GLU A 49 11.11 -2.99 10.45
C GLU A 49 12.60 -3.08 10.10
N LYS A 50 12.97 -2.84 8.83
CA LYS A 50 14.37 -2.76 8.41
C LYS A 50 15.08 -1.49 8.87
N LEU A 51 14.35 -0.48 9.35
CA LEU A 51 14.95 0.76 9.83
C LEU A 51 15.49 0.55 11.26
N PRO A 52 16.62 1.20 11.61
CA PRO A 52 17.06 1.27 13.00
C PRO A 52 16.05 2.05 13.83
N ASP A 53 16.01 1.76 15.13
CA ASP A 53 15.14 2.47 16.05
C ASP A 53 15.46 3.96 16.05
N SER A 54 14.49 4.74 15.58
CA SER A 54 14.67 6.14 15.24
C SER A 54 13.33 6.85 15.20
N LYS A 55 13.35 8.19 15.30
CA LYS A 55 12.16 9.03 15.10
C LYS A 55 11.48 8.78 13.75
N LYS A 56 12.26 8.42 12.71
CA LYS A 56 11.72 8.06 11.39
C LYS A 56 10.91 6.77 11.44
N LYS A 57 11.44 5.72 12.09
CA LYS A 57 10.74 4.43 12.26
C LYS A 57 9.42 4.63 13.01
N GLN A 58 9.47 5.37 14.12
CA GLN A 58 8.27 5.71 14.92
C GLN A 58 7.23 6.48 14.10
N LYS A 59 7.64 7.54 13.38
CA LYS A 59 6.74 8.32 12.54
C LYS A 59 6.05 7.47 11.47
N LEU A 60 6.81 6.60 10.79
CA LEU A 60 6.24 5.72 9.76
C LEU A 60 5.31 4.66 10.36
N ASN A 61 5.62 4.14 11.55
CA ASN A 61 4.72 3.23 12.26
C ASN A 61 3.39 3.90 12.59
N ASN A 62 3.41 5.12 13.14
CA ASN A 62 2.19 5.87 13.44
C ASN A 62 1.41 6.16 12.17
N TRP A 63 2.07 6.63 11.10
CA TRP A 63 1.41 6.87 9.83
C TRP A 63 0.69 5.62 9.26
N VAL A 64 1.31 4.43 9.33
CA VAL A 64 0.66 3.20 8.87
C VAL A 64 -0.51 2.82 9.78
N GLN A 65 -0.34 2.92 11.10
CA GLN A 65 -1.31 2.44 12.09
C GLN A 65 -2.52 3.37 12.24
N GLU A 66 -2.31 4.67 12.12
CA GLU A 66 -3.31 5.70 12.36
C GLU A 66 -3.80 6.24 11.02
N ASP A 67 -3.00 7.09 10.38
CA ASP A 67 -3.41 7.86 9.19
C ASP A 67 -3.87 6.95 8.05
N LEU A 68 -3.03 5.99 7.65
CA LEU A 68 -3.30 5.16 6.48
C LEU A 68 -4.43 4.16 6.74
N SER A 69 -4.43 3.54 7.92
CA SER A 69 -5.47 2.58 8.31
C SER A 69 -6.84 3.25 8.47
N PHE A 70 -6.87 4.48 8.99
CA PHE A 70 -8.09 5.26 9.11
C PHE A 70 -8.59 5.77 7.74
N GLY A 71 -7.71 6.37 6.93
CA GLY A 71 -8.08 6.92 5.62
C GLY A 71 -8.64 5.86 4.66
N PHE A 72 -8.08 4.64 4.67
CA PHE A 72 -8.53 3.53 3.83
C PHE A 72 -9.51 2.57 4.54
N LYS A 73 -10.13 2.98 5.66
CA LYS A 73 -11.14 2.16 6.33
C LYS A 73 -12.23 1.74 5.32
N ASN A 74 -12.59 0.46 5.34
CA ASN A 74 -13.52 -0.18 4.38
C ASN A 74 -13.06 -0.21 2.90
N ARG A 75 -11.85 0.26 2.59
CA ARG A 75 -11.24 0.26 1.25
C ARG A 75 -9.93 -0.53 1.21
N VAL A 76 -9.71 -1.39 2.20
CA VAL A 76 -8.62 -2.38 2.23
C VAL A 76 -9.16 -3.72 1.74
N LEU A 77 -8.63 -4.19 0.62
CA LEU A 77 -9.02 -5.45 -0.01
C LEU A 77 -8.22 -6.62 0.57
N ALA A 78 -8.93 -7.58 1.15
CA ALA A 78 -8.35 -8.83 1.62
C ALA A 78 -7.96 -9.75 0.44
N ILE A 79 -6.89 -10.53 0.62
CA ILE A 79 -6.53 -11.60 -0.30
C ILE A 79 -7.19 -12.90 0.18
N GLY A 80 -8.26 -13.30 -0.50
CA GLY A 80 -8.92 -14.59 -0.30
C GLY A 80 -8.53 -15.63 -1.35
N MET A 81 -8.94 -16.88 -1.13
CA MET A 81 -8.62 -18.02 -2.01
C MET A 81 -9.05 -17.80 -3.47
N LYS A 82 -10.15 -17.06 -3.70
CA LYS A 82 -10.58 -16.69 -5.06
C LYS A 82 -9.54 -15.84 -5.82
N VAL A 83 -8.90 -14.90 -5.13
CA VAL A 83 -7.85 -14.03 -5.69
C VAL A 83 -6.60 -14.86 -5.97
N VAL A 84 -6.21 -15.71 -5.01
CA VAL A 84 -5.05 -16.62 -5.13
C VAL A 84 -5.23 -17.59 -6.30
N ASN A 85 -6.40 -18.22 -6.43
CA ASN A 85 -6.69 -19.19 -7.49
C ASN A 85 -6.71 -18.54 -8.89
N LYS A 86 -7.15 -17.28 -9.00
CA LYS A 86 -6.99 -16.51 -10.25
C LYS A 86 -5.53 -16.20 -10.54
N ARG A 87 -4.75 -15.86 -9.51
CA ARG A 87 -3.31 -15.54 -9.64
C ARG A 87 -2.48 -16.74 -10.07
N GLY A 88 -2.81 -17.96 -9.62
CA GLY A 88 -2.17 -19.21 -10.06
C GLY A 88 -2.28 -19.48 -11.57
N ARG A 89 -3.20 -18.80 -12.28
CA ARG A 89 -3.30 -18.88 -13.76
C ARG A 89 -2.42 -17.86 -14.49
N LEU A 90 -2.02 -16.78 -13.81
CA LEU A 90 -1.21 -15.69 -14.37
C LEU A 90 0.29 -15.90 -14.16
N PHE A 91 0.67 -16.71 -13.16
CA PHE A 91 2.04 -17.13 -12.89
C PHE A 91 2.12 -18.66 -12.90
N LEU A 92 2.64 -19.26 -13.98
CA LEU A 92 3.17 -20.62 -14.00
C LEU A 92 4.49 -20.63 -14.77
N PRO A 93 5.49 -21.46 -14.39
CA PRO A 93 5.42 -22.58 -13.44
C PRO A 93 6.36 -22.44 -12.23
N LEU A 94 5.97 -23.02 -11.09
CA LEU A 94 6.93 -23.63 -10.17
C LEU A 94 6.57 -25.11 -10.09
N MET A 95 7.56 -25.95 -10.38
CA MET A 95 7.49 -27.40 -10.52
C MET A 95 6.78 -28.05 -9.32
N LEU A 96 5.57 -28.54 -9.54
CA LEU A 96 5.06 -29.75 -8.91
C LEU A 96 5.03 -30.83 -9.99
#